data_AF-A0A528I3E9-F1
#
_entry.id   AF-A0A528I3E9-F1
#
_cell.length_a   1.000
_cell.length_b   1.000
_cell.length_c   1.000
_cell.angle_alpha   90.00
_cell.angle_beta   90.00
_cell.angle_gamma   90.00
#
_symmetry.space_group_name_H-M   'P 1'
#
loop_
_entity.id
_entity.type
_entity.pdbx_description
1 polymer ?
#
loop_
_entity_poly.entity_id
_entity_poly.type
_entity_poly.pdbx_seq_one_letter_code
_entity_poly.pdbx_strand_id
1 'polypeptide(L)'
;RRIKQFGGHGRQGGGVSAVEIALWDLAGKAYGVPIYQMLGGRFREKVRLYCDTDATVPSGTETGKRLKQRMALGFTFLKMDLGLMQIADVPGAVVSPAGSLDGYRVQPGRGQVKTLEQRRARNAAYDLHNVRHPFTGLHFSDKGLDLLEQYIAEVREIIGMDIPLAIDHVGHISLQNGIRLARRIEKYVPAWLEDVIPWQYPEHYRQLQDATTVPICTGEDIYRKEGFEPLLK
;
A
#
# COMPACT_ATOMS: atom_id res chain seq x y z
N ARG A 1 -18.61 25.22 -6.14
CA ARG A 1 -17.79 25.19 -7.39
C ARG A 1 -16.40 25.83 -7.21
N ARG A 2 -16.25 27.00 -6.57
CA ARG A 2 -14.95 27.72 -6.47
C ARG A 2 -13.79 26.98 -5.78
N ILE A 3 -14.05 26.09 -4.82
CA ILE A 3 -13.00 25.34 -4.10
C ILE A 3 -12.56 24.06 -4.83
N LYS A 4 -13.37 23.57 -5.80
CA LYS A 4 -13.09 22.28 -6.49
C LYS A 4 -11.75 22.30 -7.23
N GLN A 5 -11.31 23.46 -7.73
CA GLN A 5 -10.03 23.60 -8.42
C GLN A 5 -8.80 23.39 -7.53
N PHE A 6 -8.95 23.46 -6.20
CA PHE A 6 -7.86 23.34 -5.23
C PHE A 6 -7.75 21.95 -4.61
N GLY A 7 -8.58 20.98 -5.02
CA GLY A 7 -8.53 19.60 -4.54
C GLY A 7 -8.32 18.62 -5.67
N GLY A 8 -7.61 17.53 -5.38
CA GLY A 8 -7.32 16.45 -6.33
C GLY A 8 -6.91 15.16 -5.60
N HIS A 9 -6.60 14.12 -6.37
CA HIS A 9 -6.19 12.82 -5.84
C HIS A 9 -4.86 12.87 -5.09
N GLY A 10 -4.67 11.92 -4.18
CA GLY A 10 -3.54 11.83 -3.28
C GLY A 10 -3.30 13.14 -2.53
N ARG A 11 -2.05 13.59 -2.53
CA ARG A 11 -1.62 14.79 -1.78
C ARG A 11 -2.28 16.09 -2.24
N GLN A 12 -2.84 16.14 -3.45
CA GLN A 12 -3.47 17.36 -3.98
C GLN A 12 -4.75 17.75 -3.23
N GLY A 13 -5.41 16.79 -2.57
CA GLY A 13 -6.63 17.05 -1.79
C GLY A 13 -6.37 17.67 -0.41
N GLY A 14 -5.14 17.57 0.10
CA GLY A 14 -4.81 17.87 1.49
C GLY A 14 -5.16 19.29 1.94
N GLY A 15 -4.98 20.30 1.09
CA GLY A 15 -5.28 21.70 1.43
C GLY A 15 -6.77 21.94 1.66
N VAL A 16 -7.63 21.35 0.83
CA VAL A 16 -9.10 21.47 0.99
C VAL A 16 -9.55 20.71 2.23
N SER A 17 -9.05 19.48 2.43
CA SER A 17 -9.39 18.67 3.61
C SER A 17 -8.96 19.33 4.91
N ALA A 18 -7.79 19.99 4.95
CA ALA A 18 -7.32 20.68 6.16
C ALA A 18 -8.26 21.81 6.59
N VAL A 19 -8.75 22.62 5.64
CA VAL A 19 -9.73 23.68 5.94
C VAL A 19 -11.05 23.09 6.42
N GLU A 20 -11.52 22.02 5.78
CA GLU A 20 -12.77 21.36 6.14
C GLU A 20 -12.73 20.75 7.55
N ILE A 21 -11.65 20.04 7.89
CA ILE A 21 -11.42 19.50 9.25
C ILE A 21 -11.35 20.63 10.29
N ALA A 22 -10.68 21.74 9.97
CA ALA A 22 -10.60 22.89 10.87
C ALA A 22 -11.98 23.53 11.11
N LEU A 23 -12.85 23.57 10.10
CA LEU A 23 -14.21 24.07 10.25
C LEU A 23 -15.06 23.13 11.11
N TRP A 24 -14.91 21.81 10.98
CA TRP A 24 -15.56 20.85 11.89
C TRP A 24 -15.08 20.98 13.33
N ASP A 25 -13.78 21.18 13.54
CA ASP A 25 -13.20 21.42 14.86
C ASP A 25 -13.77 22.70 15.50
N LEU A 26 -13.86 23.80 14.73
CA LEU A 26 -14.50 25.04 15.20
C LEU A 26 -15.98 24.84 15.52
N ALA A 27 -16.71 24.11 14.69
CA ALA A 27 -18.12 23.84 14.93
C ALA A 27 -18.31 23.00 16.21
N GLY A 28 -17.53 21.94 16.40
CA GLY A 28 -17.56 21.13 17.62
C GLY A 28 -17.29 21.97 18.88
N LYS A 29 -16.28 22.85 18.82
CA LYS A 29 -15.95 23.80 19.89
C LYS A 29 -17.09 24.78 20.17
N ALA A 30 -17.72 25.33 19.14
CA ALA A 30 -18.83 26.28 19.30
C ALA A 30 -20.07 25.64 19.94
N TYR A 31 -20.37 24.38 19.60
CA TYR A 31 -21.48 23.63 20.21
C TYR A 31 -21.12 22.96 21.54
N GLY A 32 -19.85 22.96 21.95
CA GLY A 32 -19.39 22.30 23.17
C GLY A 32 -19.52 20.77 23.13
N VAL A 33 -19.50 20.16 21.95
CA VAL A 33 -19.67 18.70 21.77
C VAL A 33 -18.51 18.12 20.94
N PRO A 34 -18.12 16.87 21.18
CA PRO A 34 -17.16 16.20 20.30
C PRO A 34 -17.76 15.98 18.91
N ILE A 35 -16.95 16.09 17.86
CA ILE A 35 -17.39 16.06 16.45
C ILE A 35 -18.25 14.81 16.13
N TYR A 36 -17.94 13.64 16.71
CA TYR A 36 -18.73 12.42 16.45
C TYR A 36 -20.22 12.56 16.86
N GLN A 37 -20.57 13.41 17.82
CA GLN A 37 -21.98 13.67 18.19
C GLN A 37 -22.71 14.39 17.05
N MET A 38 -22.02 15.31 16.37
CA MET A 38 -22.56 16.01 15.21
C MET A 38 -22.73 15.08 13.99
N LEU A 39 -21.97 13.98 13.94
CA LEU A 39 -21.99 12.98 12.87
C LEU A 39 -23.01 11.85 13.11
N GLY A 40 -23.90 11.98 14.10
CA GLY A 40 -24.95 11.00 14.39
C GLY A 40 -24.74 10.19 15.67
N GLY A 41 -23.78 10.57 16.52
CA GLY A 41 -23.59 9.98 17.83
C GLY A 41 -22.66 8.77 17.85
N ARG A 42 -22.54 8.16 19.04
CA ARG A 42 -21.59 7.08 19.30
C ARG A 42 -22.19 5.72 18.91
N PHE A 43 -21.57 5.03 17.94
CA PHE A 43 -21.97 3.68 17.51
C PHE A 43 -21.10 2.56 18.08
N ARG A 44 -19.99 2.88 18.76
CA ARG A 44 -19.06 1.92 19.35
C ARG A 44 -18.26 2.52 20.49
N GLU A 45 -17.83 1.68 21.42
CA GLU A 45 -17.06 2.12 22.58
C GLU A 45 -15.60 2.41 22.24
N LYS A 46 -14.99 1.60 21.37
CA LYS A 46 -13.58 1.68 20.95
C LYS A 46 -13.45 1.46 19.45
N VAL A 47 -12.42 2.04 18.84
CA VAL A 47 -12.03 1.80 17.44
C VAL A 47 -10.77 0.93 17.46
N ARG A 48 -10.81 -0.23 16.79
CA ARG A 48 -9.62 -1.08 16.63
C ARG A 48 -8.67 -0.43 15.64
N LEU A 49 -7.39 -0.38 15.98
CA LEU A 49 -6.31 0.03 15.08
C LEU A 49 -5.54 -1.20 14.63
N TYR A 50 -5.07 -1.18 13.39
CA TYR A 50 -3.98 -2.06 12.96
C TYR A 50 -2.65 -1.33 13.16
N CYS A 51 -1.55 -2.08 13.26
CA CYS A 51 -0.20 -1.51 13.33
C CYS A 51 0.68 -2.13 12.27
N ASP A 52 1.37 -1.28 11.54
CA ASP A 52 2.32 -1.67 10.51
C ASP A 52 3.70 -1.99 11.11
N THR A 53 4.52 -2.68 10.31
CA THR A 53 5.93 -2.94 10.60
C THR A 53 6.82 -1.79 10.14
N ASP A 54 7.91 -1.56 10.87
CA ASP A 54 8.98 -0.63 10.50
C ASP A 54 10.25 -1.36 10.04
N ALA A 55 10.09 -2.57 9.52
CA ALA A 55 11.20 -3.35 8.98
C ALA A 55 11.87 -2.63 7.80
N THR A 56 13.16 -2.32 7.94
CA THR A 56 13.94 -1.60 6.93
C THR A 56 14.76 -2.50 6.01
N VAL A 57 14.89 -3.78 6.36
CA VAL A 57 15.64 -4.78 5.61
C VAL A 57 14.70 -5.95 5.29
N PRO A 58 14.66 -6.43 4.03
CA PRO A 58 13.88 -7.59 3.67
C PRO A 58 14.28 -8.85 4.46
N SER A 59 13.47 -9.22 5.44
CA SER A 59 13.55 -10.49 6.15
C SER A 59 12.20 -10.79 6.82
N GLY A 60 11.62 -11.95 6.48
CA GLY A 60 10.35 -12.39 7.07
C GLY A 60 10.49 -12.61 8.57
N THR A 61 11.56 -13.29 8.98
CA THR A 61 11.90 -13.52 10.39
C THR A 61 12.00 -12.21 11.20
N GLU A 62 12.75 -11.23 10.70
CA GLU A 62 12.93 -9.95 11.40
C GLU A 62 11.66 -9.10 11.41
N THR A 63 10.83 -9.21 10.38
CA THR A 63 9.50 -8.60 10.33
C THR A 63 8.57 -9.25 11.35
N GLY A 64 8.53 -10.58 11.43
CA GLY A 64 7.74 -11.32 12.41
C GLY A 64 8.12 -10.95 13.85
N LYS A 65 9.40 -10.78 14.16
CA LYS A 65 9.85 -10.31 15.50
C LYS A 65 9.33 -8.90 15.83
N ARG A 66 9.39 -7.97 14.88
CA ARG A 66 8.86 -6.60 15.06
C ARG A 66 7.36 -6.60 15.26
N LEU A 67 6.63 -7.37 14.45
CA LEU A 67 5.19 -7.55 14.59
C LEU A 67 4.82 -8.16 15.95
N LYS A 68 5.61 -9.12 16.44
CA LYS A 68 5.44 -9.68 17.80
C LYS A 68 5.64 -8.63 18.89
N GLN A 69 6.56 -7.67 18.70
CA GLN A 69 6.68 -6.52 19.61
C GLN A 69 5.43 -5.62 19.55
N ARG A 70 4.82 -5.41 18.37
CA ARG A 70 3.54 -4.68 18.26
C ARG A 70 2.41 -5.41 19.00
N MET A 71 2.37 -6.74 18.95
CA MET A 71 1.42 -7.52 19.75
C MET A 71 1.62 -7.29 21.25
N ALA A 72 2.87 -7.22 21.72
CA ALA A 72 3.17 -6.91 23.12
C ALA A 72 2.73 -5.50 23.55
N LEU A 73 2.60 -4.56 22.62
CA LEU A 73 2.00 -3.23 22.84
C LEU A 73 0.45 -3.26 22.87
N GLY A 74 -0.16 -4.42 22.65
CA GLY A 74 -1.61 -4.62 22.69
C GLY A 74 -2.32 -4.53 21.33
N PHE A 75 -1.58 -4.43 20.22
CA PHE A 75 -2.18 -4.47 18.89
C PHE A 75 -2.71 -5.88 18.56
N THR A 76 -3.94 -5.93 18.06
CA THR A 76 -4.67 -7.16 17.74
C THR A 76 -4.95 -7.32 16.26
N PHE A 77 -4.34 -6.46 15.44
CA PHE A 77 -4.43 -6.48 13.99
C PHE A 77 -3.13 -5.89 13.46
N LEU A 78 -2.50 -6.56 12.51
CA LEU A 78 -1.17 -6.21 12.02
C LEU A 78 -1.19 -5.97 10.51
N LYS A 79 -0.20 -5.23 10.01
CA LYS A 79 0.07 -5.02 8.59
C LYS A 79 1.57 -5.22 8.31
N MET A 80 1.89 -5.67 7.11
CA MET A 80 3.27 -5.78 6.64
C MET A 80 3.38 -5.51 5.14
N ASP A 81 4.59 -5.19 4.70
CA ASP A 81 4.93 -5.13 3.29
C ASP A 81 5.19 -6.54 2.73
N LEU A 82 4.67 -6.83 1.54
CA LEU A 82 5.01 -8.04 0.80
C LEU A 82 4.92 -7.82 -0.71
N GLY A 83 6.07 -7.59 -1.34
CA GLY A 83 6.13 -7.45 -2.79
C GLY A 83 7.50 -7.11 -3.33
N LEU A 84 7.52 -6.27 -4.35
CA LEU A 84 8.71 -5.99 -5.15
C LEU A 84 9.91 -5.57 -4.30
N MET A 85 9.71 -4.74 -3.27
CA MET A 85 10.80 -4.25 -2.43
C MET A 85 11.49 -5.35 -1.61
N GLN A 86 10.82 -6.46 -1.34
CA GLN A 86 11.41 -7.58 -0.60
C GLN A 86 12.35 -8.44 -1.47
N ILE A 87 12.23 -8.36 -2.81
CA ILE A 87 12.93 -9.25 -3.73
C ILE A 87 13.69 -8.54 -4.87
N ALA A 88 13.57 -7.22 -5.00
CA ALA A 88 14.13 -6.44 -6.11
C ALA A 88 15.66 -6.59 -6.29
N ASP A 89 16.39 -6.84 -5.20
CA ASP A 89 17.84 -7.01 -5.23
C ASP A 89 18.31 -8.46 -5.37
N VAL A 90 17.39 -9.43 -5.46
CA VAL A 90 17.74 -10.84 -5.62
C VAL A 90 17.84 -11.19 -7.12
N PRO A 91 19.03 -11.60 -7.62
CA PRO A 91 19.19 -11.94 -9.03
C PRO A 91 18.21 -13.02 -9.49
N GLY A 92 17.51 -12.73 -10.59
CA GLY A 92 16.52 -13.63 -11.19
C GLY A 92 15.18 -13.72 -10.44
N ALA A 93 14.96 -12.96 -9.36
CA ALA A 93 13.67 -12.95 -8.68
C ALA A 93 12.61 -12.12 -9.45
N VAL A 94 13.04 -11.05 -10.13
CA VAL A 94 12.17 -10.14 -10.89
C VAL A 94 12.62 -10.12 -12.35
N VAL A 95 11.67 -10.27 -13.26
CA VAL A 95 11.85 -10.06 -14.70
C VAL A 95 11.40 -8.64 -15.01
N SER A 96 12.23 -7.87 -15.70
CA SER A 96 11.94 -6.47 -15.99
C SER A 96 12.64 -5.99 -17.27
N PRO A 97 12.19 -4.90 -17.89
CA PRO A 97 12.98 -4.21 -18.91
C PRO A 97 14.37 -3.83 -18.38
N ALA A 98 15.35 -3.82 -19.27
CA ALA A 98 16.72 -3.46 -18.89
C ALA A 98 16.77 -2.06 -18.25
N GLY A 99 17.41 -1.96 -17.08
CA GLY A 99 17.57 -0.70 -16.32
C GLY A 99 16.34 -0.25 -15.53
N SER A 100 15.16 -0.89 -15.66
CA SER A 100 13.95 -0.43 -14.96
C SER A 100 14.03 -0.60 -13.45
N LEU A 101 14.80 -1.58 -12.96
CA LEU A 101 15.01 -1.79 -11.52
C LEU A 101 16.01 -0.81 -10.90
N ASP A 102 16.82 -0.13 -11.70
CA ASP A 102 17.83 0.80 -11.18
C ASP A 102 17.18 1.98 -10.44
N GLY A 103 15.97 2.38 -10.86
CA GLY A 103 15.19 3.41 -10.16
C GLY A 103 14.86 3.06 -8.71
N TYR A 104 14.71 1.78 -8.36
CA TYR A 104 14.45 1.35 -6.98
C TYR A 104 15.69 1.46 -6.09
N ARG A 105 16.89 1.40 -6.70
CA ARG A 105 18.18 1.43 -6.00
C ARG A 105 18.70 2.83 -5.76
N VAL A 106 18.03 3.84 -6.33
CA VAL A 106 18.49 5.22 -6.34
C VAL A 106 17.48 6.09 -5.60
N GLN A 107 17.96 6.77 -4.56
CA GLN A 107 17.24 7.89 -3.96
C GLN A 107 17.88 9.20 -4.45
N PRO A 108 17.40 9.79 -5.57
CA PRO A 108 18.01 11.01 -6.07
C PRO A 108 17.78 12.14 -5.04
N GLY A 109 18.85 12.82 -4.66
CA GLY A 109 18.77 13.98 -3.79
C GLY A 109 17.84 15.05 -4.38
N ARG A 110 17.10 15.79 -3.52
CA ARG A 110 16.16 16.84 -3.94
C ARG A 110 16.82 18.13 -4.45
N GLY A 111 18.16 18.15 -4.52
CA GLY A 111 18.96 19.30 -4.91
C GLY A 111 19.12 19.47 -6.42
N GLN A 112 19.85 20.53 -6.79
CA GLN A 112 20.22 20.77 -8.19
C GLN A 112 21.10 19.63 -8.71
N VAL A 113 20.76 19.08 -9.88
CA VAL A 113 21.57 18.07 -10.55
C VAL A 113 22.79 18.73 -11.17
N LYS A 114 23.99 18.29 -10.75
CA LYS A 114 25.27 18.86 -11.14
C LYS A 114 26.08 17.95 -12.07
N THR A 115 25.77 16.65 -12.11
CA THR A 115 26.48 15.67 -12.95
C THR A 115 25.52 14.90 -13.86
N LEU A 116 26.06 14.33 -14.94
CA LEU A 116 25.29 13.47 -15.86
C LEU A 116 24.79 12.20 -15.16
N GLU A 117 25.59 11.64 -14.25
CA GLU A 117 25.22 10.47 -13.46
C GLU A 117 24.01 10.76 -12.56
N GLN A 118 24.04 11.89 -11.82
CA GLN A 118 22.90 12.33 -11.00
C GLN A 118 21.64 12.54 -11.86
N ARG A 119 21.80 13.04 -13.09
CA ARG A 119 20.68 13.19 -14.04
C ARG A 119 20.10 11.84 -14.44
N ARG A 120 20.95 10.86 -14.76
CA ARG A 120 20.53 9.49 -15.12
C ARG A 120 19.81 8.82 -13.95
N ALA A 121 20.38 8.88 -12.75
CA ALA A 121 19.79 8.38 -11.52
C ALA A 121 18.39 8.98 -11.26
N ARG A 122 18.26 10.30 -11.39
CA ARG A 122 16.97 10.98 -11.23
C ARG A 122 15.96 10.59 -12.30
N ASN A 123 16.39 10.45 -13.55
CA ASN A 123 15.51 10.03 -14.64
C ASN A 123 15.05 8.58 -14.45
N ALA A 124 15.94 7.67 -14.03
CA ALA A 124 15.57 6.27 -13.75
C ALA A 124 14.51 6.17 -12.65
N ALA A 125 14.67 6.93 -11.55
CA ALA A 125 13.64 7.02 -10.51
C ALA A 125 12.35 7.68 -11.04
N TYR A 126 12.45 8.72 -11.85
CA TYR A 126 11.29 9.38 -12.45
C TYR A 126 10.49 8.42 -13.34
N ASP A 127 11.16 7.73 -14.28
CA ASP A 127 10.52 6.79 -15.19
C ASP A 127 9.83 5.68 -14.40
N LEU A 128 10.49 5.14 -13.38
CA LEU A 128 9.91 4.13 -12.51
C LEU A 128 8.60 4.57 -11.83
N HIS A 129 8.56 5.81 -11.33
CA HIS A 129 7.40 6.34 -10.63
C HIS A 129 6.29 6.86 -11.55
N ASN A 130 6.55 7.07 -12.84
CA ASN A 130 5.59 7.63 -13.79
C ASN A 130 5.09 6.62 -14.83
N VAL A 131 5.78 5.51 -15.04
CA VAL A 131 5.25 4.39 -15.84
C VAL A 131 4.09 3.76 -15.07
N ARG A 132 2.91 3.73 -15.70
CA ARG A 132 1.73 3.11 -15.07
C ARG A 132 1.95 1.61 -14.92
N HIS A 133 1.44 1.04 -13.83
CA HIS A 133 1.59 -0.38 -13.46
C HIS A 133 1.40 -1.38 -14.62
N PRO A 134 0.37 -1.27 -15.51
CA PRO A 134 0.20 -2.22 -16.61
C PRO A 134 1.32 -2.18 -17.66
N PHE A 135 2.14 -1.13 -17.70
CA PHE A 135 3.16 -0.88 -18.71
C PHE A 135 4.59 -0.99 -18.18
N THR A 136 4.78 -1.41 -16.91
CA THR A 136 6.12 -1.51 -16.32
C THR A 136 6.94 -2.66 -16.91
N GLY A 137 6.28 -3.70 -17.44
CA GLY A 137 6.93 -4.94 -17.85
C GLY A 137 7.58 -5.70 -16.69
N LEU A 138 7.24 -5.34 -15.45
CA LEU A 138 7.74 -5.98 -14.23
C LEU A 138 6.92 -7.21 -13.90
N HIS A 139 7.59 -8.35 -13.78
CA HIS A 139 6.98 -9.61 -13.39
C HIS A 139 7.79 -10.31 -12.31
N PHE A 140 7.11 -10.91 -11.34
CA PHE A 140 7.75 -11.84 -10.41
C PHE A 140 8.00 -13.16 -11.14
N SER A 141 9.25 -13.61 -11.15
CA SER A 141 9.56 -14.99 -11.55
C SER A 141 8.99 -15.98 -10.54
N ASP A 142 8.99 -17.27 -10.83
CA ASP A 142 8.63 -18.28 -9.83
C ASP A 142 9.57 -18.23 -8.63
N LYS A 143 10.88 -18.04 -8.84
CA LYS A 143 11.84 -17.79 -7.76
C LYS A 143 11.44 -16.60 -6.89
N GLY A 144 10.98 -15.51 -7.50
CA GLY A 144 10.53 -14.32 -6.76
C GLY A 144 9.29 -14.59 -5.93
N LEU A 145 8.30 -15.31 -6.50
CA LEU A 145 7.11 -15.72 -5.77
C LEU A 145 7.42 -16.68 -4.62
N ASP A 146 8.34 -17.63 -4.81
CA ASP A 146 8.76 -18.56 -3.76
C ASP A 146 9.45 -17.81 -2.61
N LEU A 147 10.24 -16.75 -2.90
CA LEU A 147 10.85 -15.90 -1.88
C LEU A 147 9.81 -15.09 -1.11
N LEU A 148 8.81 -14.52 -1.78
CA LEU A 148 7.71 -13.80 -1.13
C LEU A 148 6.85 -14.75 -0.28
N GLU A 149 6.60 -15.96 -0.79
CA GLU A 149 5.89 -17.00 -0.04
C GLU A 149 6.65 -17.41 1.22
N GLN A 150 7.97 -17.61 1.12
CA GLN A 150 8.83 -17.89 2.27
C GLN A 150 8.83 -16.73 3.27
N TYR A 151 8.83 -15.49 2.80
CA TYR A 151 8.81 -14.30 3.65
C TYR A 151 7.58 -14.29 4.57
N ILE A 152 6.38 -14.46 4.01
CA ILE A 152 5.15 -14.52 4.81
C ILE A 152 5.09 -15.77 5.69
N ALA A 153 5.65 -16.90 5.24
CA ALA A 153 5.75 -18.10 6.06
C ALA A 153 6.53 -17.85 7.35
N GLU A 154 7.73 -17.25 7.25
CA GLU A 154 8.56 -16.89 8.40
C GLU A 154 7.87 -15.90 9.34
N VAL A 155 7.12 -14.94 8.79
CA VAL A 155 6.31 -14.03 9.62
C VAL A 155 5.27 -14.81 10.41
N ARG A 156 4.52 -15.70 9.74
CA ARG A 156 3.48 -16.52 10.36
C ARG A 156 4.01 -17.52 11.38
N GLU A 157 5.21 -18.06 11.19
CA GLU A 157 5.88 -18.90 12.21
C GLU A 157 6.07 -18.16 13.54
N ILE A 158 6.27 -16.84 13.50
CA ILE A 158 6.59 -16.04 14.69
C ILE A 158 5.35 -15.48 15.39
N ILE A 159 4.40 -14.95 14.61
CA ILE A 159 3.20 -14.28 15.12
C ILE A 159 1.98 -15.21 15.22
N GLY A 160 2.04 -16.39 14.58
CA GLY A 160 0.94 -17.35 14.51
C GLY A 160 -0.14 -16.98 13.48
N MET A 161 -1.15 -17.85 13.39
CA MET A 161 -2.29 -17.71 12.47
C MET A 161 -3.52 -17.05 13.10
N ASP A 162 -3.55 -16.88 14.42
CA ASP A 162 -4.73 -16.37 15.14
C ASP A 162 -4.92 -14.85 15.02
N ILE A 163 -3.84 -14.11 14.71
CA ILE A 163 -3.90 -12.66 14.54
C ILE A 163 -4.13 -12.28 13.07
N PRO A 164 -5.06 -11.36 12.77
CA PRO A 164 -5.21 -10.81 11.42
C PRO A 164 -3.94 -10.09 10.96
N LEU A 165 -3.52 -10.39 9.73
CA LEU A 165 -2.35 -9.81 9.08
C LEU A 165 -2.77 -9.28 7.70
N ALA A 166 -2.73 -7.96 7.54
CA ALA A 166 -2.88 -7.27 6.27
C ALA A 166 -1.55 -7.19 5.51
N ILE A 167 -1.65 -7.04 4.19
CA ILE A 167 -0.51 -6.92 3.29
C ILE A 167 -0.67 -5.68 2.42
N ASP A 168 0.42 -4.92 2.26
CA ASP A 168 0.50 -3.74 1.41
C ASP A 168 1.86 -3.66 0.69
N HIS A 169 2.08 -2.58 -0.07
CA HIS A 169 3.30 -2.24 -0.79
C HIS A 169 3.78 -3.36 -1.73
N VAL A 170 2.83 -3.99 -2.42
CA VAL A 170 3.10 -5.09 -3.37
C VAL A 170 4.02 -4.61 -4.51
N GLY A 171 3.93 -3.33 -4.87
CA GLY A 171 4.81 -2.67 -5.83
C GLY A 171 4.14 -2.40 -7.18
N HIS A 172 4.92 -1.89 -8.14
CA HIS A 172 4.43 -1.49 -9.46
C HIS A 172 4.32 -2.69 -10.42
N ILE A 173 3.33 -3.54 -10.18
CA ILE A 173 3.18 -4.82 -10.89
C ILE A 173 1.93 -4.87 -11.77
N SER A 174 1.93 -5.79 -12.74
CA SER A 174 0.74 -6.05 -13.56
C SER A 174 -0.32 -6.84 -12.77
N LEU A 175 -1.58 -6.77 -13.23
CA LEU A 175 -2.71 -7.56 -12.70
C LEU A 175 -2.39 -9.05 -12.59
N GLN A 176 -1.76 -9.61 -13.62
CA GLN A 176 -1.44 -11.04 -13.68
C GLN A 176 -0.45 -11.45 -12.59
N ASN A 177 0.51 -10.58 -12.24
CA ASN A 177 1.39 -10.81 -11.10
C ASN A 177 0.63 -10.70 -9.78
N GLY A 178 -0.25 -9.71 -9.67
CA GLY A 178 -1.12 -9.55 -8.49
C GLY A 178 -1.93 -10.81 -8.22
N ILE A 179 -2.56 -11.37 -9.26
CA ILE A 179 -3.31 -12.64 -9.18
C ILE A 179 -2.41 -13.81 -8.78
N ARG A 180 -1.21 -13.94 -9.37
CA ARG A 180 -0.26 -15.01 -9.04
C ARG A 180 0.20 -14.93 -7.59
N LEU A 181 0.53 -13.74 -7.11
CA LEU A 181 0.90 -13.52 -5.72
C LEU A 181 -0.27 -13.84 -4.78
N ALA A 182 -1.45 -13.25 -5.02
CA ALA A 182 -2.63 -13.40 -4.18
C ALA A 182 -2.97 -14.89 -3.96
N ARG A 183 -3.04 -15.67 -5.04
CA ARG A 183 -3.25 -17.14 -4.97
C ARG A 183 -2.19 -17.86 -4.16
N ARG A 184 -0.92 -17.45 -4.29
CA ARG A 184 0.18 -18.11 -3.57
C ARG A 184 0.06 -17.93 -2.05
N ILE A 185 -0.47 -16.78 -1.62
CA ILE A 185 -0.53 -16.42 -0.20
C ILE A 185 -1.87 -16.74 0.47
N GLU A 186 -2.87 -17.24 -0.25
CA GLU A 186 -4.20 -17.59 0.28
C GLU A 186 -4.13 -18.44 1.55
N LYS A 187 -3.23 -19.43 1.58
CA LYS A 187 -3.04 -20.34 2.72
C LYS A 187 -2.57 -19.65 4.00
N TYR A 188 -2.00 -18.43 3.91
CA TYR A 188 -1.61 -17.63 5.07
C TYR A 188 -2.72 -16.71 5.55
N VAL A 189 -3.92 -16.80 4.96
CA VAL A 189 -5.14 -16.10 5.34
C VAL A 189 -4.90 -14.60 5.59
N PRO A 190 -4.45 -13.84 4.59
CA PRO A 190 -4.30 -12.40 4.75
C PRO A 190 -5.66 -11.76 5.02
N ALA A 191 -5.68 -10.78 5.91
CA ALA A 191 -6.90 -10.06 6.25
C ALA A 191 -7.36 -9.14 5.10
N TRP A 192 -6.40 -8.57 4.38
CA TRP A 192 -6.59 -7.98 3.06
C TRP A 192 -5.27 -7.90 2.29
N LEU A 193 -5.37 -7.67 0.99
CA LEU A 193 -4.28 -7.26 0.11
C LEU A 193 -4.59 -5.86 -0.45
N GLU A 194 -3.71 -4.90 -0.17
CA GLU A 194 -3.91 -3.47 -0.38
C GLU A 194 -3.23 -2.99 -1.67
N ASP A 195 -3.89 -2.07 -2.39
CA ASP A 195 -3.35 -1.27 -3.50
C ASP A 195 -2.54 -2.06 -4.56
N VAL A 196 -2.97 -3.30 -4.84
CA VAL A 196 -2.31 -4.22 -5.78
C VAL A 196 -2.24 -3.64 -7.20
N ILE A 197 -3.28 -2.91 -7.59
CA ILE A 197 -3.43 -2.29 -8.91
C ILE A 197 -3.86 -0.84 -8.70
N PRO A 198 -3.54 0.11 -9.60
CA PRO A 198 -4.01 1.48 -9.43
C PRO A 198 -5.55 1.53 -9.45
N TRP A 199 -6.15 2.24 -8.49
CA TRP A 199 -7.60 2.32 -8.28
C TRP A 199 -8.38 2.84 -9.50
N GLN A 200 -7.71 3.48 -10.46
CA GLN A 200 -8.29 3.94 -11.72
C GLN A 200 -8.69 2.80 -12.68
N TYR A 201 -8.36 1.55 -12.35
CA TYR A 201 -8.69 0.36 -13.14
C TYR A 201 -9.72 -0.53 -12.43
N PRO A 202 -10.99 -0.12 -12.31
CA PRO A 202 -12.01 -0.88 -11.55
C PRO A 202 -12.25 -2.29 -12.12
N GLU A 203 -12.19 -2.47 -13.44
CA GLU A 203 -12.30 -3.80 -14.06
C GLU A 203 -11.16 -4.75 -13.66
N HIS A 204 -9.95 -4.22 -13.43
CA HIS A 204 -8.85 -5.04 -12.92
C HIS A 204 -9.05 -5.42 -11.46
N TYR A 205 -9.63 -4.54 -10.65
CA TYR A 205 -10.03 -4.88 -9.28
C TYR A 205 -11.08 -5.99 -9.26
N ARG A 206 -12.08 -5.92 -10.14
CA ARG A 206 -13.06 -7.00 -10.32
C ARG A 206 -12.39 -8.32 -10.69
N GLN A 207 -11.52 -8.30 -11.69
CA GLN A 207 -10.78 -9.49 -12.12
C GLN A 207 -9.89 -10.06 -11.02
N LEU A 208 -9.25 -9.21 -10.21
CA LEU A 208 -8.44 -9.65 -9.07
C LEU A 208 -9.32 -10.30 -8.00
N GLN A 209 -10.43 -9.65 -7.62
CA GLN A 209 -11.39 -10.16 -6.64
C GLN A 209 -12.02 -11.50 -7.07
N ASP A 210 -12.30 -11.68 -8.36
CA ASP A 210 -12.82 -12.94 -8.91
C ASP A 210 -11.76 -14.07 -8.94
N ALA A 211 -10.47 -13.72 -8.88
CA ALA A 211 -9.37 -14.66 -9.08
C ALA A 211 -8.73 -15.19 -7.79
N THR A 212 -9.07 -14.63 -6.62
CA THR A 212 -8.54 -15.03 -5.31
C THR A 212 -9.61 -14.96 -4.22
N THR A 213 -9.41 -15.72 -3.13
CA THR A 213 -10.24 -15.60 -1.92
C THR A 213 -9.72 -14.55 -0.93
N VAL A 214 -8.56 -13.95 -1.17
CA VAL A 214 -8.02 -12.89 -0.30
C VAL A 214 -8.87 -11.63 -0.46
N PRO A 215 -9.34 -11.00 0.63
CA PRO A 215 -10.04 -9.72 0.54
C PRO A 215 -9.13 -8.64 -0.07
N ILE A 216 -9.64 -7.85 -1.01
CA ILE A 216 -8.90 -6.77 -1.65
C ILE A 216 -9.35 -5.42 -1.09
N CYS A 217 -8.41 -4.51 -0.84
CA CYS A 217 -8.73 -3.14 -0.45
C CYS A 217 -7.93 -2.11 -1.29
N THR A 218 -8.47 -0.90 -1.41
CA THR A 218 -7.80 0.24 -2.05
C THR A 218 -8.46 1.55 -1.64
N GLY A 219 -7.76 2.67 -1.88
CA GLY A 219 -8.40 3.97 -2.00
C GLY A 219 -7.74 5.11 -1.24
N GLU A 220 -6.53 4.90 -0.70
CA GLU A 220 -5.81 5.93 0.06
C GLU A 220 -5.59 7.23 -0.75
N ASP A 221 -5.42 7.11 -2.06
CA ASP A 221 -5.20 8.22 -2.98
C ASP A 221 -6.50 8.80 -3.57
N ILE A 222 -7.67 8.26 -3.22
CA ILE A 222 -8.93 8.68 -3.82
C ILE A 222 -9.47 9.92 -3.10
N TYR A 223 -9.72 10.98 -3.87
CA TYR A 223 -10.34 12.20 -3.38
C TYR A 223 -11.80 12.25 -3.81
N ARG A 224 -12.69 12.37 -2.81
CA ARG A 224 -14.16 12.41 -2.93
C ARG A 224 -14.79 11.13 -3.48
N LYS A 225 -16.11 11.01 -3.26
CA LYS A 225 -16.91 9.83 -3.58
C LYS A 225 -16.86 9.42 -5.05
N GLU A 226 -16.71 10.37 -5.98
CA GLU A 226 -16.79 10.08 -7.42
C GLU A 226 -15.68 9.14 -7.88
N GLY A 227 -14.51 9.15 -7.22
CA GLY A 227 -13.44 8.18 -7.49
C GLY A 227 -13.68 6.80 -6.87
N PHE A 228 -14.49 6.73 -5.80
CA PHE A 228 -14.89 5.46 -5.17
C PHE A 228 -16.06 4.80 -5.89
N GLU A 229 -16.97 5.58 -6.49
CA GLU A 229 -18.19 5.06 -7.12
C GLU A 229 -17.95 3.91 -8.12
N PRO A 230 -16.94 3.94 -9.01
CA PRO A 230 -16.66 2.83 -9.93
C PRO A 230 -16.13 1.56 -9.26
N LEU A 231 -15.58 1.66 -8.04
CA LEU A 231 -15.04 0.51 -7.29
C LEU A 231 -16.10 -0.21 -6.46
N LEU A 232 -17.25 0.44 -6.22
CA LEU A 232 -18.34 -0.06 -5.38
C LEU A 232 -19.53 -0.60 -6.17
N LYS A 233 -19.53 -0.46 -7.50
CA LYS A 233 -20.60 -0.91 -8.40
C LYS A 233 -20.21 -2.23 -9.07
#